data_AF-A0A661AGP1-F1
#
_entry.id   AF-A0A661AGP1-F1
#
_cell.length_a   1.000
_cell.length_b   1.000
_cell.length_c   1.000
_cell.angle_alpha   90.00
_cell.angle_beta   90.00
_cell.angle_gamma   90.00
#
_symmetry.space_group_name_H-M   'P 1'
#
loop_
_entity.id
_entity.type
_entity.pdbx_description
1 polymer ?
#
loop_
_entity_poly.entity_id
_entity_poly.type
_entity_poly.pdbx_seq_one_letter_code
_entity_poly.pdbx_strand_id
1 'polypeptide(L)'
;MNEKRFSRLKETLKTGGLNEKLSALEELKEEDSAKVNNLLLTLLSSESWTLRNRVCEILAERGEKLGDRLINILNTGVWYSRAAAARTLGLIGKISYIPELLKYKDDSNEVVREEVRNAIKNIVEKNGFNRIQEEFDLDTQEMIREIAGIEYEY
;
A
#
# COMPACT_ATOMS: atom_id res chain seq x y z
N MET A 1 23.98 -1.10 2.23
CA MET A 1 24.51 -0.17 1.20
C MET A 1 25.34 0.89 1.88
N ASN A 2 26.46 1.32 1.29
CA ASN A 2 27.28 2.36 1.89
C ASN A 2 26.66 3.76 1.74
N GLU A 3 27.10 4.71 2.56
CA GLU A 3 26.50 6.05 2.63
C GLU A 3 26.57 6.82 1.30
N LYS A 4 27.69 6.68 0.58
CA LYS A 4 27.90 7.32 -0.72
C LYS A 4 26.90 6.82 -1.77
N ARG A 5 26.68 5.51 -1.84
CA ARG A 5 25.72 4.89 -2.77
C ARG A 5 24.29 5.29 -2.41
N PHE A 6 23.93 5.26 -1.13
CA PHE A 6 22.59 5.69 -0.71
C PHE A 6 22.33 7.17 -1.05
N SER A 7 23.30 8.05 -0.78
CA SER A 7 23.18 9.48 -1.07
C SER A 7 23.01 9.75 -2.57
N ARG A 8 23.75 9.02 -3.41
CA ARG A 8 23.58 9.07 -4.88
C ARG A 8 22.16 8.69 -5.29
N LEU A 9 21.64 7.55 -4.82
CA LEU A 9 20.30 7.08 -5.18
C LEU A 9 19.21 8.04 -4.71
N LYS A 10 19.34 8.58 -3.50
CA LYS A 10 18.41 9.59 -2.98
C LYS A 10 18.40 10.85 -3.86
N GLU A 11 19.56 11.30 -4.32
CA GLU A 11 19.65 12.44 -5.24
C GLU A 11 19.03 12.12 -6.59
N THR A 12 19.32 10.95 -7.17
CA THR A 12 18.69 10.48 -8.44
C THR A 12 17.17 10.44 -8.33
N LEU A 13 16.61 9.96 -7.22
CA LEU A 13 15.16 9.95 -6.98
C LEU A 13 14.54 11.36 -6.92
N LYS A 14 15.33 12.36 -6.55
CA LYS A 14 14.91 13.76 -6.50
C LYS A 14 14.99 14.42 -7.88
N THR A 15 16.15 14.38 -8.53
CA THR A 15 16.48 15.20 -9.70
C THR A 15 16.52 14.45 -11.03
N GLY A 16 16.63 13.12 -11.01
CA GLY A 16 16.72 12.31 -12.23
C GLY A 16 15.42 12.22 -13.03
N GLY A 17 15.53 11.77 -14.28
CA GLY A 17 14.38 11.43 -15.13
C GLY A 17 13.66 10.16 -14.66
N LEU A 18 12.44 9.91 -15.15
CA LEU A 18 11.63 8.76 -14.73
C LEU A 18 12.40 7.42 -14.80
N ASN A 19 13.11 7.18 -15.90
CA ASN A 19 13.89 5.95 -16.07
C ASN A 19 15.01 5.82 -15.02
N GLU A 20 15.72 6.91 -14.74
CA GLU A 20 16.79 6.92 -13.74
C GLU A 20 16.23 6.71 -12.33
N LYS A 21 15.07 7.29 -12.03
CA LYS A 21 14.36 7.07 -10.76
C LYS A 21 13.94 5.61 -10.61
N LEU A 22 13.42 4.99 -11.67
CA LEU A 22 13.04 3.57 -11.65
C LEU A 22 14.27 2.67 -11.47
N SER A 23 15.38 2.92 -12.18
CA SER A 23 16.64 2.20 -11.94
C SER A 23 17.15 2.37 -10.51
N ALA A 24 17.01 3.57 -9.93
CA ALA A 24 17.37 3.79 -8.53
C ALA A 24 16.47 3.01 -7.56
N LEU A 25 15.18 2.85 -7.87
CA LEU A 25 14.27 2.00 -7.10
C LEU A 25 14.65 0.51 -7.19
N GLU A 26 15.06 0.02 -8.36
CA GLU A 26 15.57 -1.35 -8.48
C GLU A 26 16.80 -1.58 -7.62
N GLU A 27 17.74 -0.62 -7.58
CA GLU A 27 18.89 -0.72 -6.68
C GLU A 27 18.51 -0.69 -5.19
N LEU A 28 17.46 0.05 -4.82
CA LEU A 28 16.97 0.10 -3.44
C LEU A 28 16.13 -1.11 -3.06
N LYS A 29 15.54 -1.81 -4.03
CA LYS A 29 14.77 -3.04 -3.81
C LYS A 29 15.64 -4.15 -3.21
N GLU A 30 16.90 -4.24 -3.64
CA GLU A 30 17.89 -5.21 -3.15
C GLU A 30 18.32 -5.00 -1.69
N GLU A 31 17.85 -3.92 -1.04
CA GLU A 31 18.18 -3.63 0.36
C GLU A 31 16.96 -3.35 1.22
N ASP A 32 16.90 -4.06 2.34
CA ASP A 32 15.85 -3.92 3.34
C ASP A 32 16.42 -3.43 4.67
N SER A 33 16.95 -2.20 4.65
CA SER A 33 17.40 -1.50 5.85
C SER A 33 16.40 -0.43 6.27
N ALA A 34 16.35 -0.10 7.57
CA ALA A 34 15.44 0.91 8.10
C ALA A 34 15.52 2.25 7.34
N LYS A 35 16.74 2.64 6.95
CA LYS A 35 17.00 3.85 6.17
C LYS A 35 16.40 3.80 4.77
N VAL A 36 16.52 2.67 4.07
CA VAL A 36 15.91 2.46 2.75
C VAL A 36 14.39 2.40 2.85
N ASN A 37 13.86 1.72 3.87
CA ASN A 37 12.41 1.66 4.13
C ASN A 37 11.82 3.04 4.41
N ASN A 38 12.53 3.88 5.18
CA ASN A 38 12.14 5.27 5.44
C ASN A 38 12.07 6.09 4.16
N LEU A 39 13.08 5.98 3.29
CA LEU A 39 13.08 6.68 2.01
C LEU A 39 11.91 6.23 1.13
N LEU A 40 11.70 4.92 0.99
CA LEU A 40 10.63 4.40 0.14
C LEU A 40 9.25 4.79 0.63
N LEU A 41 9.00 4.78 1.94
CA LEU A 41 7.73 5.28 2.49
C LEU A 41 7.50 6.77 2.19
N THR A 42 8.56 7.60 2.16
CA THR A 42 8.41 9.02 1.77
C THR A 42 8.03 9.20 0.30
N LEU A 43 8.41 8.25 -0.56
CA LEU A 43 8.10 8.27 -1.99
C LEU A 43 6.66 7.88 -2.31
N LEU A 44 5.89 7.37 -1.34
CA LEU A 44 4.43 7.27 -1.47
C LEU A 44 3.77 8.65 -1.65
N SER A 45 4.47 9.73 -1.30
CA SER A 45 4.06 11.11 -1.56
C SER A 45 4.70 11.73 -2.81
N SER A 46 5.33 10.93 -3.67
CA SER A 46 5.84 11.42 -4.96
C SER A 46 4.70 11.92 -5.84
N GLU A 47 4.86 13.02 -6.55
CA GLU A 47 3.87 13.50 -7.54
C GLU A 47 3.70 12.53 -8.73
N SER A 48 4.76 11.80 -9.10
CA SER A 48 4.70 10.78 -10.16
C SER A 48 3.94 9.54 -9.70
N TRP A 49 2.78 9.28 -10.32
CA TRP A 49 2.00 8.06 -10.09
C TRP A 49 2.81 6.79 -10.41
N THR A 50 3.55 6.78 -11.52
CA THR A 50 4.40 5.64 -11.91
C THR A 50 5.42 5.31 -10.82
N LEU A 51 6.06 6.34 -10.25
CA LEU A 51 7.02 6.15 -9.16
C LEU A 51 6.33 5.62 -7.90
N ARG A 52 5.17 6.19 -7.53
CA ARG A 52 4.38 5.70 -6.38
C ARG A 52 4.01 4.22 -6.56
N ASN A 53 3.50 3.84 -7.73
CA ASN A 53 3.08 2.45 -7.98
C ASN A 53 4.25 1.48 -7.82
N ARG A 54 5.44 1.81 -8.37
CA ARG A 54 6.62 0.96 -8.21
C ARG A 54 7.05 0.85 -6.74
N VAL A 55 6.97 1.95 -5.99
CA VAL A 55 7.27 1.95 -4.56
C VAL A 55 6.28 1.08 -3.78
N CYS A 56 4.98 1.09 -4.12
CA CYS A 56 3.99 0.21 -3.49
C CYS A 56 4.36 -1.27 -3.66
N GLU A 57 4.77 -1.69 -4.85
CA GLU A 57 5.20 -3.07 -5.14
C GLU A 57 6.42 -3.46 -4.28
N ILE A 58 7.45 -2.61 -4.24
CA ILE A 58 8.66 -2.85 -3.43
C ILE A 58 8.31 -2.94 -1.94
N LEU A 59 7.46 -2.05 -1.43
CA LEU A 59 7.05 -2.06 -0.03
C LEU A 59 6.20 -3.30 0.31
N ALA A 60 5.35 -3.75 -0.62
CA ALA A 60 4.54 -4.95 -0.43
C ALA A 60 5.39 -6.23 -0.37
N GLU A 61 6.45 -6.32 -1.17
CA GLU A 61 7.41 -7.43 -1.11
C GLU A 61 8.14 -7.53 0.24
N ARG A 62 8.26 -6.41 0.97
CA ARG A 62 8.81 -6.41 2.34
C ARG A 62 7.83 -6.90 3.39
N GLY A 63 6.56 -7.02 3.03
CA GLY A 63 5.50 -7.56 3.86
C GLY A 63 5.12 -6.72 5.08
N GLU A 64 4.59 -7.40 6.07
CA GLU A 64 3.80 -6.81 7.17
C GLU A 64 4.58 -5.91 8.13
N LYS A 65 5.91 -6.01 8.17
CA LYS A 65 6.76 -5.23 9.09
C LYS A 65 6.67 -3.71 8.88
N LEU A 66 6.11 -3.29 7.74
CA LEU A 66 5.85 -1.87 7.45
C LEU A 66 4.38 -1.48 7.65
N GLY A 67 3.52 -2.42 8.09
CA GLY A 67 2.07 -2.25 8.22
C GLY A 67 1.68 -1.03 9.03
N ASP A 68 2.18 -0.89 10.26
CA ASP A 68 1.83 0.23 11.15
C ASP A 68 2.21 1.59 10.52
N ARG A 69 3.32 1.63 9.78
CA ARG A 69 3.79 2.84 9.11
C ARG A 69 2.92 3.17 7.90
N LEU A 70 2.48 2.16 7.16
CA LEU A 70 1.54 2.31 6.05
C LEU A 70 0.16 2.75 6.55
N ILE A 71 -0.33 2.18 7.65
CA ILE A 71 -1.56 2.63 8.33
C ILE A 71 -1.43 4.09 8.77
N ASN A 72 -0.29 4.49 9.33
CA ASN A 72 -0.07 5.90 9.68
C ASN A 72 -0.14 6.82 8.44
N ILE A 73 0.41 6.41 7.29
CA ILE A 73 0.32 7.18 6.04
C ILE A 73 -1.11 7.21 5.50
N LEU A 74 -1.84 6.09 5.59
CA LEU A 74 -3.27 6.03 5.27
C LEU A 74 -4.05 7.03 6.15
N ASN A 75 -3.66 7.19 7.42
CA ASN A 75 -4.37 8.06 8.36
C ASN A 75 -4.02 9.55 8.27
N THR A 76 -2.80 9.89 7.85
CA THR A 76 -2.27 11.27 7.96
C THR A 76 -1.84 11.87 6.62
N GLY A 77 -1.75 11.05 5.58
CA GLY A 77 -1.28 11.46 4.27
C GLY A 77 -2.28 12.36 3.52
N VAL A 78 -1.76 13.06 2.51
CA VAL A 78 -2.58 13.65 1.45
C VAL A 78 -3.22 12.55 0.60
N TRP A 79 -4.25 12.89 -0.17
CA TRP A 79 -5.10 11.88 -0.85
C TRP A 79 -4.32 10.85 -1.67
N TYR A 80 -3.29 11.26 -2.41
CA TYR A 80 -2.50 10.33 -3.23
C TYR A 80 -1.57 9.44 -2.39
N SER A 81 -1.08 9.93 -1.25
CA SER A 81 -0.29 9.12 -0.30
C SER A 81 -1.17 8.12 0.43
N ARG A 82 -2.41 8.52 0.80
CA ARG A 82 -3.41 7.60 1.39
C ARG A 82 -3.76 6.49 0.42
N ALA A 83 -4.06 6.84 -0.84
CA ALA A 83 -4.35 5.88 -1.90
C ALA A 83 -3.19 4.89 -2.10
N ALA A 84 -1.94 5.38 -2.15
CA ALA A 84 -0.77 4.53 -2.29
C ALA A 84 -0.53 3.62 -1.07
N ALA A 85 -0.81 4.11 0.15
CA ALA A 85 -0.76 3.30 1.36
C ALA A 85 -1.83 2.20 1.37
N ALA A 86 -3.09 2.52 1.04
CA ALA A 86 -4.17 1.55 0.91
C ALA A 86 -3.82 0.45 -0.09
N ARG A 87 -3.34 0.84 -1.29
CA ARG A 87 -2.85 -0.09 -2.31
C ARG A 87 -1.77 -1.03 -1.76
N THR A 88 -0.78 -0.48 -1.06
CA THR A 88 0.33 -1.27 -0.49
C THR A 88 -0.18 -2.27 0.56
N LEU A 89 -1.09 -1.86 1.45
CA LEU A 89 -1.70 -2.75 2.44
C LEU A 89 -2.48 -3.90 1.79
N GLY A 90 -3.22 -3.60 0.71
CA GLY A 90 -3.90 -4.61 -0.10
C GLY A 90 -2.95 -5.58 -0.79
N LEU A 91 -1.84 -5.08 -1.34
CA LEU A 91 -0.79 -5.90 -1.92
C LEU A 91 -0.09 -6.78 -0.87
N ILE A 92 0.07 -6.32 0.38
CA ILE A 92 0.57 -7.17 1.48
C ILE A 92 -0.45 -8.27 1.77
N GLY A 93 -1.75 -7.94 1.84
CA GLY A 93 -2.82 -8.93 1.91
C GLY A 93 -3.14 -9.44 3.31
N LYS A 94 -2.75 -8.73 4.38
CA LYS A 94 -3.03 -9.16 5.75
C LYS A 94 -4.48 -8.84 6.13
N ILE A 95 -5.22 -9.85 6.59
CA ILE A 95 -6.64 -9.72 7.00
C ILE A 95 -6.83 -8.62 8.05
N SER A 96 -5.91 -8.51 9.01
CA SER A 96 -5.99 -7.52 10.09
C SER A 96 -5.91 -6.05 9.63
N TYR A 97 -5.63 -5.77 8.35
CA TYR A 97 -5.66 -4.41 7.81
C TYR A 97 -7.06 -3.95 7.38
N ILE A 98 -8.02 -4.87 7.23
CA ILE A 98 -9.38 -4.55 6.77
C ILE A 98 -10.05 -3.46 7.64
N PRO A 99 -10.02 -3.50 8.98
CA PRO A 99 -10.65 -2.46 9.79
C PRO A 99 -10.08 -1.06 9.55
N GLU A 100 -8.77 -0.93 9.35
CA GLU A 100 -8.14 0.36 9.04
C GLU A 100 -8.49 0.84 7.63
N LEU A 101 -8.60 -0.06 6.66
CA LEU A 101 -9.02 0.26 5.29
C LEU A 101 -10.49 0.71 5.25
N LEU A 102 -11.39 0.04 5.96
CA LEU A 102 -12.82 0.35 5.98
C LEU A 102 -13.14 1.76 6.49
N LYS A 103 -12.29 2.36 7.33
CA LYS A 103 -12.42 3.77 7.74
C LYS A 103 -12.43 4.75 6.57
N TYR A 104 -11.87 4.35 5.42
CA TYR A 104 -11.71 5.18 4.22
C TYR A 104 -12.62 4.76 3.06
N LYS A 105 -13.58 3.86 3.29
CA LYS A 105 -14.54 3.44 2.24
C LYS A 105 -15.33 4.62 1.66
N ASP A 106 -15.58 5.63 2.49
CA ASP A 106 -16.30 6.87 2.15
C ASP A 106 -15.36 8.11 2.12
N ASP A 107 -14.05 7.93 1.90
CA ASP A 107 -13.11 9.07 1.80
C ASP A 107 -13.60 10.09 0.77
N SER A 108 -13.45 11.38 1.08
CA SER A 108 -13.76 12.50 0.17
C SER A 108 -13.17 12.36 -1.24
N ASN A 109 -12.00 11.76 -1.37
CA ASN A 109 -11.29 11.58 -2.62
C ASN A 109 -11.62 10.22 -3.26
N GLU A 110 -12.06 10.25 -4.51
CA GLU A 110 -12.49 9.06 -5.25
C GLU A 110 -11.38 8.03 -5.43
N VAL A 111 -10.15 8.47 -5.70
CA VAL A 111 -9.00 7.57 -5.89
C VAL A 111 -8.68 6.83 -4.59
N VAL A 112 -8.84 7.48 -3.43
CA VAL A 112 -8.68 6.79 -2.13
C VAL A 112 -9.75 5.73 -1.95
N ARG A 113 -11.03 6.04 -2.20
CA ARG A 113 -12.11 5.06 -2.10
C ARG A 113 -11.87 3.87 -3.02
N GLU A 114 -11.39 4.11 -4.25
CA GLU A 114 -11.08 3.06 -5.21
C GLU A 114 -9.94 2.16 -4.73
N GLU A 115 -8.82 2.72 -4.29
CA GLU A 115 -7.69 1.93 -3.79
C GLU A 115 -8.03 1.17 -2.49
N VAL A 116 -8.91 1.71 -1.65
CA VAL A 116 -9.44 1.00 -0.47
C VAL A 116 -10.27 -0.22 -0.89
N ARG A 117 -11.19 -0.04 -1.85
CA ARG A 117 -11.99 -1.17 -2.38
C ARG A 117 -11.10 -2.23 -3.03
N ASN A 118 -10.14 -1.82 -3.84
CA ASN A 118 -9.18 -2.73 -4.47
C ASN A 118 -8.30 -3.44 -3.44
N ALA A 119 -7.89 -2.75 -2.37
CA ALA A 119 -7.11 -3.35 -1.30
C ALA A 119 -7.89 -4.44 -0.56
N ILE A 120 -9.16 -4.19 -0.23
CA ILE A 120 -10.04 -5.17 0.42
C ILE A 120 -10.28 -6.36 -0.52
N LYS A 121 -10.57 -6.12 -1.81
CA LYS A 121 -10.66 -7.19 -2.83
C LYS A 121 -9.42 -8.07 -2.86
N ASN A 122 -8.23 -7.47 -2.95
CA ASN A 122 -6.97 -8.20 -2.97
C ASN A 122 -6.75 -9.04 -1.69
N ILE A 123 -7.13 -8.52 -0.52
CA ILE A 123 -7.06 -9.27 0.75
C ILE A 123 -8.02 -10.46 0.71
N VAL A 124 -9.24 -10.27 0.21
CA VAL A 124 -10.24 -11.34 0.07
C VAL A 124 -9.78 -12.41 -0.92
N GLU A 125 -9.28 -12.02 -2.09
CA GLU A 125 -8.76 -12.94 -3.10
C GLU A 125 -7.58 -13.77 -2.58
N LYS A 126 -6.70 -13.17 -1.77
CA LYS A 126 -5.52 -13.84 -1.20
C LYS A 126 -5.83 -14.81 -0.08
N ASN A 127 -6.85 -14.53 0.73
CA ASN A 127 -7.12 -15.28 1.97
C ASN A 127 -8.38 -16.15 1.90
N GLY A 128 -9.27 -15.89 0.95
CA GLY A 128 -10.60 -16.46 0.86
C GLY A 128 -11.58 -15.82 1.84
N PHE A 129 -12.80 -15.57 1.37
CA PHE A 129 -13.84 -14.95 2.20
C PHE A 129 -14.21 -15.79 3.43
N ASN A 130 -14.13 -17.13 3.33
CA ASN A 130 -14.42 -18.04 4.44
C ASN A 130 -13.53 -17.84 5.66
N ARG A 131 -12.26 -17.48 5.47
CA ARG A 131 -11.35 -17.16 6.57
C ARG A 131 -11.67 -15.80 7.17
N ILE A 132 -11.99 -14.83 6.32
CA ILE A 132 -12.29 -13.46 6.73
C ILE A 132 -13.55 -13.40 7.60
N GLN A 133 -14.60 -14.16 7.26
CA GLN A 133 -15.83 -14.19 8.08
C GLN A 133 -15.63 -14.78 9.48
N GLU A 134 -14.58 -15.55 9.73
CA GLU A 134 -14.25 -16.04 11.08
C GLU A 134 -13.64 -14.94 11.97
N GLU A 135 -13.09 -13.87 11.36
CA GLU A 135 -12.35 -12.81 12.05
C GLU A 135 -13.19 -11.54 12.32
N PHE A 136 -14.36 -11.40 11.70
CA PHE A 136 -15.17 -10.17 11.76
C PHE A 136 -16.63 -10.41 12.12
N ASP A 137 -17.29 -9.41 12.70
CA ASP A 137 -18.73 -9.40 12.91
C ASP A 137 -19.53 -9.36 11.59
N LEU A 138 -20.83 -9.68 11.66
CA LEU A 138 -21.70 -9.77 10.49
C LEU A 138 -21.77 -8.46 9.70
N ASP A 139 -21.85 -7.31 10.37
CA ASP A 139 -21.93 -6.00 9.72
C ASP A 139 -20.66 -5.75 8.88
N THR A 140 -19.49 -6.07 9.44
CA THR A 140 -18.20 -5.97 8.76
C THR A 140 -18.09 -6.96 7.61
N GLN A 141 -18.57 -8.19 7.78
CA GLN A 141 -18.62 -9.18 6.71
C GLN A 141 -19.46 -8.70 5.53
N GLU A 142 -20.63 -8.11 5.77
CA GLU A 142 -21.50 -7.56 4.72
C GLU A 142 -20.81 -6.46 3.94
N MET A 143 -20.15 -5.51 4.62
CA MET A 143 -19.35 -4.47 3.96
C MET A 143 -18.25 -5.07 3.07
N ILE A 144 -17.55 -6.10 3.56
CA ILE A 144 -16.48 -6.77 2.78
C ILE A 144 -17.08 -7.50 1.57
N ARG A 145 -18.21 -8.20 1.73
CA ARG A 145 -18.90 -8.89 0.61
C ARG A 145 -19.31 -7.91 -0.47
N GLU A 146 -19.93 -6.79 -0.10
CA GLU A 146 -20.35 -5.74 -1.04
C GLU A 146 -19.14 -5.20 -1.82
N ILE A 147 -18.07 -4.83 -1.10
CA ILE A 147 -16.84 -4.31 -1.71
C ILE A 147 -16.20 -5.35 -2.63
N ALA A 148 -16.18 -6.61 -2.21
CA ALA A 148 -15.58 -7.71 -2.96
C ALA A 148 -16.44 -8.18 -4.15
N GLY A 149 -17.71 -7.79 -4.22
CA GLY A 149 -18.63 -8.27 -5.23
C GLY A 149 -18.96 -9.76 -5.09
N ILE A 150 -19.02 -10.27 -3.85
CA ILE A 150 -19.33 -11.67 -3.57
C ILE A 150 -20.85 -11.82 -3.46
N GLU A 151 -21.45 -12.58 -4.38
CA GLU A 151 -22.88 -12.92 -4.35
C GLU A 151 -23.19 -13.92 -3.22
N TYR A 152 -24.43 -13.89 -2.71
CA TYR A 152 -24.93 -14.95 -1.84
C TYR A 152 -25.18 -16.21 -2.68
N GLU A 153 -24.51 -17.31 -2.36
CA GLU A 153 -24.94 -18.62 -2.84
C GLU A 153 -26.20 -19.02 -2.04
N TYR A 154 -27.33 -19.15 -2.73
CA TYR A 154 -28.63 -19.56 -2.18
C TYR A 154 -28.80 -21.08 -2.19
#